data_AF-A0A0B7MP22-F1
#
_entry.id   AF-A0A0B7MP22-F1
#
_cell.length_a   1.000
_cell.length_b   1.000
_cell.length_c   1.000
_cell.angle_alpha   90.00
_cell.angle_beta   90.00
_cell.angle_gamma   90.00
#
_symmetry.space_group_name_H-M   'P 1'
#
loop_
_entity.id
_entity.type
_entity.pdbx_description
1 polymer ?
#
loop_
_entity_poly.entity_id
_entity_poly.type
_entity_poly.pdbx_seq_one_letter_code
_entity_poly.pdbx_strand_id
1 'polypeptide(L)'
;MVYDVKLKSGFFKTQQYTLAISNKQITLTPQEDSELHNIVITDQDLSTISITGRDTKLTEFEINAQSGIYMGTFAADTNIEEVLWTLKKEFGSKTIIEGGSMYYV
;
A
#
# COMPACT_ATOMS: atom_id res chain seq x y z
N MET A 1 2.14 6.98 9.70
CA MET A 1 1.66 7.82 8.58
C MET A 1 0.39 7.23 8.00
N VAL A 2 -0.42 8.04 7.33
CA VAL A 2 -1.74 7.67 6.83
C VAL A 2 -1.90 8.18 5.42
N TYR A 3 -2.38 7.34 4.49
CA TYR A 3 -2.49 7.64 3.07
C TYR A 3 -3.85 7.21 2.52
N ASP A 4 -4.39 8.00 1.60
CA ASP A 4 -5.60 7.64 0.87
C ASP A 4 -5.28 6.72 -0.30
N VAL A 5 -5.97 5.58 -0.35
CA VAL A 5 -5.76 4.56 -1.36
C VAL A 5 -7.07 4.01 -1.91
N LYS A 6 -7.00 3.47 -3.12
CA LYS A 6 -8.08 2.66 -3.71
C LYS A 6 -7.65 1.21 -3.75
N LEU A 7 -8.33 0.36 -3.00
CA LEU A 7 -8.06 -1.08 -2.95
C LEU A 7 -8.93 -1.80 -4.00
N LYS A 8 -8.35 -2.73 -4.76
CA LYS A 8 -9.10 -3.57 -5.70
C LYS A 8 -9.98 -4.56 -4.93
N SER A 9 -11.29 -4.56 -5.23
CA SER A 9 -12.29 -5.47 -4.64
C SER A 9 -13.00 -6.24 -5.76
N GLY A 10 -12.38 -7.34 -6.22
CA GLY A 10 -12.88 -8.15 -7.33
C GLY A 10 -12.45 -7.63 -8.72
N PHE A 11 -13.08 -8.14 -9.79
CA PHE A 11 -12.59 -7.99 -11.16
C PHE A 11 -12.66 -6.55 -11.74
N PHE A 12 -13.59 -5.72 -11.28
CA PHE A 12 -13.83 -4.39 -11.89
C PHE A 12 -14.03 -3.27 -10.88
N LYS A 13 -13.99 -3.56 -9.57
CA LYS A 13 -14.30 -2.57 -8.55
C LYS A 13 -13.07 -2.22 -7.74
N THR A 14 -13.01 -0.95 -7.37
CA THR A 14 -12.08 -0.44 -6.36
C THR A 14 -12.88 0.24 -5.28
N GLN A 15 -12.44 0.11 -4.04
CA GLN A 15 -13.05 0.71 -2.87
C GLN A 15 -12.07 1.72 -2.24
N GLN A 16 -12.58 2.84 -1.74
CA GLN A 16 -11.74 3.78 -0.99
C GLN A 16 -11.36 3.22 0.38
N TYR A 17 -10.08 3.27 0.68
CA TYR A 17 -9.49 2.85 1.95
C TYR A 17 -8.50 3.90 2.43
N THR A 18 -8.27 3.88 3.73
CA THR A 18 -7.15 4.57 4.36
C THR A 18 -6.08 3.53 4.71
N LEU A 19 -4.85 3.76 4.24
CA LEU A 19 -3.68 2.93 4.53
C LEU A 19 -2.85 3.62 5.61
N ALA A 20 -2.82 3.05 6.82
CA ALA A 20 -1.96 3.49 7.91
C ALA A 20 -0.72 2.60 8.02
N ILE A 21 0.45 3.21 8.22
CA ILE A 21 1.71 2.53 8.47
C ILE A 21 2.28 3.04 9.80
N SER A 22 2.41 2.15 10.77
CA SER A 22 3.03 2.44 12.06
C SER A 22 3.31 1.16 12.84
N ASN A 23 4.30 1.19 13.74
CA ASN A 23 4.57 0.09 14.69
C ASN A 23 4.75 -1.26 13.98
N LYS A 24 5.45 -1.26 12.84
CA LYS A 24 5.62 -2.41 11.95
C LYS A 24 4.31 -3.11 11.58
N GLN A 25 3.28 -2.32 11.32
CA GLN A 25 1.97 -2.79 10.92
C GLN A 25 1.43 -1.91 9.79
N ILE A 26 0.73 -2.54 8.86
CA ILE A 26 -0.11 -1.88 7.86
C ILE A 26 -1.56 -2.13 8.23
N THR A 27 -2.35 -1.06 8.30
CA THR A 27 -3.79 -1.15 8.49
C THR A 27 -4.51 -0.54 7.30
N LEU A 28 -5.40 -1.29 6.67
CA LEU A 28 -6.31 -0.81 5.64
C LEU A 28 -7.71 -0.69 6.26
N THR A 29 -8.21 0.54 6.34
CA THR A 29 -9.55 0.84 6.88
C THR A 29 -10.48 1.30 5.76
N PRO A 30 -11.60 0.58 5.50
CA PRO A 30 -12.57 0.98 4.48
C PRO A 30 -13.21 2.32 4.87
N GLN A 31 -13.45 3.19 3.87
CA GLN A 31 -14.02 4.53 4.10
C GLN A 31 -15.51 4.64 3.77
N GLU A 32 -16.05 3.76 2.94
CA GLU A 32 -17.41 3.94 2.38
C GLU A 32 -18.38 2.79 2.74
N ASP A 33 -17.88 1.62 3.12
CA ASP A 33 -18.69 0.44 3.44
C ASP A 33 -18.47 0.01 4.89
N SER A 34 -19.51 0.15 5.72
CA SER A 34 -19.49 -0.17 7.15
C SER A 34 -19.48 -1.66 7.47
N GLU A 35 -19.82 -2.50 6.50
CA GLU A 35 -19.79 -3.96 6.66
C GLU A 35 -18.40 -4.53 6.41
N LEU A 36 -17.50 -3.76 5.77
CA LEU A 36 -16.11 -4.15 5.56
C LEU A 36 -15.30 -3.96 6.84
N HIS A 37 -14.52 -4.98 7.18
CA HIS A 37 -13.63 -4.94 8.33
C HIS A 37 -12.26 -4.36 7.98
N ASN A 38 -11.60 -3.80 8.99
CA ASN A 38 -10.19 -3.41 8.87
C ASN A 38 -9.33 -4.63 8.53
N ILE A 39 -8.42 -4.45 7.59
CA ILE A 39 -7.38 -5.43 7.30
C ILE A 39 -6.13 -4.98 8.03
N VAL A 40 -5.60 -5.86 8.90
CA VAL A 40 -4.41 -5.60 9.70
C VAL A 40 -3.33 -6.58 9.28
N ILE A 41 -2.18 -6.07 8.85
CA ILE A 41 -1.04 -6.85 8.36
C ILE A 41 0.17 -6.49 9.22
N THR A 42 0.60 -7.45 10.04
CA THR A 42 1.78 -7.27 10.91
C THR A 42 3.07 -7.54 10.13
N ASP A 43 4.22 -7.14 10.69
CA ASP A 43 5.53 -7.54 10.14
C ASP A 43 5.66 -9.06 9.97
N GLN A 44 5.14 -9.86 10.91
CA GLN A 44 5.25 -11.32 10.82
C GLN A 44 4.39 -11.90 9.68
N ASP A 45 3.25 -11.27 9.40
CA ASP A 45 2.35 -11.68 8.33
C ASP A 45 2.82 -11.16 6.96
N LEU A 46 3.56 -10.04 6.94
CA LEU A 46 4.04 -9.40 5.74
C LEU A 46 5.23 -10.16 5.14
N SER A 47 5.03 -10.65 3.91
CA SER A 47 6.11 -11.19 3.08
C SER A 47 6.82 -10.06 2.33
N THR A 48 6.07 -9.30 1.53
CA THR A 48 6.59 -8.18 0.75
C THR A 48 5.55 -7.08 0.57
N ILE A 49 6.03 -5.85 0.38
CA ILE A 49 5.23 -4.76 -0.17
C ILE A 49 5.98 -4.15 -1.34
N SER A 50 5.35 -4.16 -2.51
CA SER A 50 5.88 -3.57 -3.75
C SER A 50 5.18 -2.26 -4.03
N ILE A 51 5.95 -1.24 -4.42
CA ILE A 51 5.44 0.04 -4.91
C ILE A 51 5.87 0.17 -6.37
N THR A 52 4.89 0.30 -7.27
CA THR A 52 5.13 0.34 -8.71
C THR A 52 4.74 1.71 -9.25
N GLY A 53 5.74 2.46 -9.71
CA GLY A 53 5.50 3.69 -10.48
C GLY A 53 5.27 3.36 -11.95
N ARG A 54 4.17 3.83 -12.53
CA ARG A 54 3.93 3.78 -13.99
C ARG A 54 4.09 5.18 -14.59
N ASP A 55 4.38 5.27 -15.88
CA ASP A 55 4.40 6.55 -16.63
C ASP A 55 3.05 7.29 -16.59
N THR A 56 1.97 6.55 -16.31
CA THR A 56 0.66 7.10 -15.96
C THR A 56 0.67 7.49 -14.48
N LYS A 57 0.16 8.68 -14.13
CA LYS A 57 0.21 9.34 -12.81
C LYS A 57 -0.26 8.55 -11.57
N LEU A 58 -0.58 7.27 -11.69
CA LEU A 58 -1.04 6.41 -10.62
C LEU A 58 0.12 5.53 -10.15
N THR A 59 0.48 5.69 -8.88
CA THR A 59 1.38 4.78 -8.19
C THR A 59 0.58 3.63 -7.61
N GLU A 60 0.95 2.42 -7.98
CA GLU A 60 0.33 1.20 -7.49
C GLU A 60 1.10 0.60 -6.33
N PHE A 61 0.40 -0.20 -5.54
CA PHE A 61 1.03 -1.06 -4.54
C PHE A 61 0.45 -2.47 -4.59
N GLU A 62 1.27 -3.41 -4.14
CA GLU A 62 0.89 -4.79 -3.86
C GLU A 62 1.47 -5.18 -2.50
N ILE A 63 0.60 -5.68 -1.62
CA ILE A 63 0.97 -6.23 -0.31
C ILE A 63 0.77 -7.73 -0.36
N ASN A 64 1.85 -8.49 -0.25
CA ASN A 64 1.82 -9.93 -0.12
C ASN A 64 1.94 -10.30 1.36
N ALA A 65 0.86 -10.83 1.91
CA ALA A 65 0.80 -11.29 3.29
C ALA A 65 0.32 -12.74 3.38
N GLN A 66 0.49 -13.37 4.54
CA GLN A 66 -0.06 -14.71 4.79
C GLN A 66 -1.59 -14.75 4.63
N SER A 67 -2.28 -13.65 4.93
CA SER A 67 -3.73 -13.53 4.80
C SER A 67 -4.22 -13.32 3.37
N GLY A 68 -3.32 -13.07 2.42
CA GLY A 68 -3.65 -12.86 1.01
C GLY A 68 -2.85 -11.74 0.34
N ILE A 69 -3.27 -11.40 -0.87
CA ILE A 69 -2.67 -10.35 -1.69
C ILE A 69 -3.62 -9.17 -1.76
N TYR A 70 -3.12 -7.98 -1.43
CA TYR A 70 -3.88 -6.73 -1.43
C TYR A 70 -3.26 -5.77 -2.43
N MET A 71 -4.02 -5.35 -3.44
CA MET A 71 -3.52 -4.50 -4.51
C MET A 71 -4.35 -3.23 -4.60
N GLY A 72 -3.68 -2.10 -4.89
CA GLY A 72 -4.36 -0.83 -5.02
C GLY A 72 -3.51 0.26 -5.65
N THR A 73 -4.05 1.48 -5.62
CA THR A 73 -3.35 2.70 -6.05
C THR A 73 -3.39 3.75 -4.97
N PHE A 74 -2.32 4.52 -4.83
CA PHE A 74 -2.33 5.76 -4.07
C PHE A 74 -3.11 6.87 -4.78
N ALA A 75 -3.62 7.83 -4.02
CA ALA A 75 -4.16 9.06 -4.56
C ALA A 75 -3.07 9.84 -5.32
N ALA A 76 -3.46 10.58 -6.37
CA ALA A 76 -2.52 11.22 -7.30
C ALA A 76 -1.63 12.31 -6.65
N ASP A 77 -2.05 12.86 -5.52
CA ASP A 77 -1.37 13.88 -4.72
C ASP A 77 -0.56 13.28 -3.54
N THR A 78 -0.53 11.95 -3.42
CA THR A 78 0.24 11.27 -2.36
C THR A 78 1.74 11.52 -2.56
N ASN A 79 2.42 11.92 -1.49
CA ASN A 79 3.88 12.02 -1.49
C ASN A 79 4.52 10.62 -1.46
N ILE A 80 4.85 10.08 -2.63
CA ILE A 80 5.38 8.72 -2.75
C ILE A 80 6.77 8.57 -2.11
N GLU A 81 7.60 9.60 -2.09
CA GLU A 81 8.89 9.54 -1.41
C GLU A 81 8.72 9.31 0.10
N GLU A 82 7.74 9.98 0.72
CA GLU A 82 7.41 9.77 2.13
C GLU A 82 6.84 8.37 2.40
N VAL A 83 6.00 7.86 1.49
CA VAL A 83 5.50 6.48 1.55
C VAL A 83 6.66 5.50 1.54
N LEU A 84 7.58 5.64 0.58
CA LEU A 84 8.75 4.77 0.43
C LEU A 84 9.67 4.84 1.66
N TRP A 85 9.95 6.05 2.15
CA TRP A 85 10.76 6.23 3.35
C TRP A 85 10.10 5.58 4.57
N THR A 86 8.80 5.76 4.74
CA THR A 86 8.03 5.15 5.84
C THR A 86 8.06 3.62 5.75
N LEU A 87 7.86 3.06 4.56
CA LEU A 87 7.89 1.61 4.35
C LEU A 87 9.28 1.01 4.59
N LYS A 88 10.33 1.65 4.08
CA LYS A 88 11.71 1.23 4.34
C LYS A 88 12.07 1.30 5.81
N LYS A 89 11.60 2.34 6.52
CA LYS A 89 11.81 2.48 7.96
C LYS A 89 11.13 1.37 8.76
N GLU A 90 9.88 1.03 8.43
CA GLU A 90 9.07 0.10 9.22
C GLU A 90 9.32 -1.37 8.84
N PHE A 91 9.57 -1.67 7.56
CA PHE A 91 9.64 -3.04 7.02
C PHE A 91 10.96 -3.38 6.31
N GLY A 92 11.87 -2.41 6.13
CA GLY A 92 13.21 -2.65 5.61
C GLY A 92 13.25 -3.40 4.28
N SER A 93 13.87 -4.58 4.28
CA SER A 93 14.10 -5.41 3.10
C SER A 93 12.82 -5.98 2.47
N LYS A 94 11.68 -5.93 3.17
CA LYS A 94 10.38 -6.37 2.62
C LYS A 94 9.77 -5.34 1.67
N THR A 95 10.27 -4.11 1.67
CA THR A 95 9.84 -3.07 0.75
C THR A 95 10.60 -3.17 -0.57
N ILE A 96 9.86 -3.40 -1.65
CA ILE A 96 10.35 -3.52 -3.02
C ILE A 96 9.86 -2.31 -3.82
N ILE A 97 10.72 -1.79 -4.68
CA ILE A 97 10.40 -0.66 -5.55
C ILE A 97 10.53 -1.15 -6.99
N GLU A 98 9.47 -0.98 -7.77
CA GLU A 98 9.38 -1.43 -9.15
C GLU A 98 9.05 -0.26 -10.08
N GLY A 99 9.67 -0.22 -11.25
CA GLY A 99 9.50 0.88 -12.22
C GLY A 99 10.79 1.67 -12.46
N GLY A 100 11.06 1.95 -13.74
CA GLY A 100 12.33 2.47 -14.22
C GLY A 100 12.60 3.93 -13.82
N SER A 101 13.83 4.17 -13.36
CA SER A 101 14.53 5.45 -13.29
C SER A 101 14.07 6.53 -12.31
N MET A 102 12.88 6.45 -11.70
CA MET A 102 12.34 7.55 -10.85
C MET A 102 12.61 7.43 -9.35
N TYR A 103 13.25 6.35 -8.87
CA TYR A 103 13.47 6.10 -7.45
C TYR A 103 14.96 5.91 -7.14
N TYR A 104 15.79 6.92 -7.46
CA TYR A 104 17.12 7.03 -6.88
C TYR A 104 17.05 8.05 -5.74
N VAL A 105 16.87 7.53 -4.53
CA VAL A 105 17.22 8.23 -3.29
C VAL A 105 18.68 7.98 -2.98
#